data_AF-A0A976CLG7-F1
#
_entry.id   AF-A0A976CLG7-F1
#
_cell.length_a   1.000
_cell.length_b   1.000
_cell.length_c   1.000
_cell.angle_alpha   90.00
_cell.angle_beta   90.00
_cell.angle_gamma   90.00
#
_symmetry.space_group_name_H-M   'P 1'
#
loop_
_entity.id
_entity.type
_entity.pdbx_description
1 polymer ?
#
loop_
_entity_poly.entity_id
_entity_poly.type
_entity_poly.pdbx_seq_one_letter_code
_entity_poly.pdbx_strand_id
1 'polypeptide(L)'
;MFLGEGTDYIKGFGSGDFYGGSGNDTLELTPGSYTVGISDTSRTFTKGDKLLITSEFEKLIAGGTTYDFTSLTAGQTIIIV
;
A
#
# COMPACT_ATOMS: atom_id res chain seq x y z
N MET A 1 -5.62 10.88 -3.77
CA MET A 1 -6.99 10.43 -4.06
C MET A 1 -7.60 9.93 -2.76
N PHE A 2 -8.76 10.46 -2.37
CA PHE A 2 -9.53 9.99 -1.22
C PHE A 2 -10.63 9.04 -1.73
N LEU A 3 -10.75 7.85 -1.14
CA LEU A 3 -11.67 6.81 -1.63
C LEU A 3 -13.04 6.89 -0.93
N GLY A 4 -13.08 7.18 0.37
CA GLY A 4 -14.28 7.63 1.06
C GLY A 4 -14.70 6.72 2.20
N GLU A 5 -15.97 6.33 2.23
CA GLU A 5 -16.51 5.36 3.18
C GLU A 5 -16.74 4.02 2.46
N GLY A 6 -16.48 2.90 3.15
CA GLY A 6 -16.83 1.56 2.67
C GLY A 6 -15.65 0.60 2.66
N THR A 7 -15.69 -0.39 1.76
CA THR A 7 -14.57 -1.30 1.56
C THR A 7 -14.04 -1.05 0.17
N ASP A 8 -12.96 -0.28 0.08
CA ASP A 8 -12.33 0.08 -1.17
C ASP A 8 -11.21 -0.89 -1.55
N TYR A 9 -11.07 -1.09 -2.85
CA TYR A 9 -10.07 -1.99 -3.41
C TYR A 9 -9.36 -1.33 -4.58
N ILE A 10 -8.06 -1.11 -4.42
CA ILE A 10 -7.21 -0.57 -5.48
C ILE A 10 -6.17 -1.60 -5.91
N LYS A 11 -6.08 -1.84 -7.21
CA LYS A 11 -5.05 -2.70 -7.80
C LYS A 11 -4.18 -1.89 -8.73
N GLY A 12 -2.87 -1.90 -8.48
CA GLY A 12 -1.92 -1.22 -9.34
C GLY A 12 -0.74 -0.64 -8.58
N PHE A 13 0.07 0.11 -9.32
CA PHE A 13 1.14 0.89 -8.73
C PHE A 13 1.45 2.12 -9.59
N GLY A 14 1.64 3.25 -8.94
CA GLY A 14 1.95 4.54 -9.56
C GLY A 14 2.45 5.52 -8.51
N SER A 15 2.82 6.71 -8.93
CA SER A 15 3.18 7.77 -7.98
C SER A 15 1.95 8.52 -7.50
N GLY A 16 1.88 8.85 -6.22
CA GLY A 16 0.84 9.70 -5.64
C GLY A 16 0.38 9.26 -4.27
N ASP A 17 -0.52 10.06 -3.69
CA ASP A 17 -1.06 9.85 -2.35
C ASP A 17 -2.46 9.25 -2.43
N PHE A 18 -2.72 8.19 -1.69
CA PHE A 18 -4.01 7.51 -1.63
C PHE A 18 -4.46 7.37 -0.18
N TYR A 19 -5.70 7.75 0.07
CA TYR A 19 -6.32 7.78 1.38
C TYR A 19 -7.55 6.88 1.31
N GLY A 20 -7.54 5.75 2.00
CA GLY A 20 -8.66 4.81 2.00
C GLY A 20 -9.91 5.45 2.61
N GLY A 21 -9.74 6.08 3.76
CA GLY A 21 -10.82 6.72 4.48
C GLY A 21 -11.40 5.79 5.54
N SER A 22 -12.73 5.76 5.67
CA SER A 22 -13.37 4.93 6.69
C SER A 22 -13.74 3.57 6.13
N GLY A 23 -13.18 2.51 6.70
CA GLY A 23 -13.67 1.15 6.50
C GLY A 23 -12.57 0.09 6.47
N ASN A 24 -12.58 -0.80 5.48
CA ASN A 24 -11.57 -1.86 5.37
C ASN A 24 -11.01 -1.89 3.96
N ASP A 25 -9.99 -1.09 3.74
CA ASP A 25 -9.47 -0.78 2.42
C ASP A 25 -8.25 -1.63 2.10
N THR A 26 -8.16 -2.02 0.84
CA THR A 26 -7.15 -2.94 0.36
C THR A 26 -6.39 -2.38 -0.83
N LEU A 27 -5.06 -2.37 -0.71
CA LEU A 27 -4.13 -2.14 -1.81
C LEU A 27 -3.60 -3.48 -2.32
N GLU A 28 -3.74 -3.77 -3.61
CA GLU A 28 -3.05 -4.87 -4.29
C GLU A 28 -1.93 -4.33 -5.20
N LEU A 29 -0.70 -4.74 -4.90
CA LEU A 29 0.47 -4.40 -5.70
C LEU A 29 0.66 -5.36 -6.88
N THR A 30 1.05 -4.80 -8.03
CA THR A 30 1.43 -5.58 -9.22
C THR A 30 2.88 -6.08 -9.14
N PRO A 31 3.30 -7.05 -9.98
CA PRO A 31 4.66 -7.60 -9.95
C PRO A 31 5.78 -6.55 -9.91
N GLY A 32 6.82 -6.80 -9.11
CA GLY A 32 7.92 -5.87 -8.89
C GLY A 32 8.60 -6.03 -7.53
N SER A 33 9.63 -5.22 -7.31
CA SER A 33 10.32 -5.08 -6.02
C SER A 33 9.96 -3.73 -5.42
N TYR A 34 9.47 -3.77 -4.18
CA TYR A 34 9.02 -2.60 -3.43
C TYR A 34 9.78 -2.49 -2.13
N THR A 35 10.23 -1.28 -1.79
CA THR A 35 10.71 -0.96 -0.44
C THR A 35 9.61 -0.21 0.31
N VAL A 36 9.33 -0.65 1.53
CA VAL A 36 8.32 -0.03 2.39
C VAL A 36 8.97 1.06 3.24
N GLY A 37 8.45 2.28 3.16
CA GLY A 37 8.66 3.37 4.10
C GLY A 37 7.48 3.48 5.06
N ILE A 38 7.75 4.00 6.26
CA ILE A 38 6.73 4.27 7.28
C ILE A 38 6.95 5.69 7.78
N SER A 39 5.90 6.51 7.77
CA SER A 39 5.90 7.85 8.35
C SER A 39 4.54 8.08 8.99
N ASP A 40 4.51 8.23 10.31
CA ASP A 40 3.27 8.35 11.10
C ASP A 40 2.25 7.25 10.76
N THR A 41 1.07 7.64 10.29
CA THR A 41 -0.02 6.75 9.86
C THR A 41 0.10 6.31 8.40
N SER A 42 1.09 6.82 7.66
CA SER A 42 1.28 6.53 6.25
C SER A 42 2.27 5.38 6.02
N ARG A 43 2.06 4.66 4.92
CA ARG A 43 3.00 3.72 4.33
C ARG A 43 3.41 4.25 2.98
N THR A 44 4.67 4.07 2.64
CA THR A 44 5.20 4.46 1.34
C THR A 44 5.72 3.20 0.67
N PHE A 45 5.33 2.97 -0.57
CA PHE A 45 5.85 1.86 -1.37
C PHE A 45 6.68 2.47 -2.51
N THR A 46 7.96 2.14 -2.55
CA THR A 46 8.91 2.65 -3.54
C THR A 46 9.26 1.55 -4.53
N LYS A 47 9.12 1.82 -5.83
CA LYS A 47 9.59 0.94 -6.91
C LYS A 47 10.23 1.76 -8.02
N GLY A 48 11.55 1.67 -8.13
CA GLY A 48 12.34 2.53 -9.00
C GLY A 48 12.23 4.00 -8.57
N ASP A 49 11.83 4.86 -9.50
CA ASP A 49 11.60 6.29 -9.31
C ASP A 49 10.17 6.64 -8.85
N LYS A 50 9.29 5.65 -8.72
CA LYS A 50 7.89 5.83 -8.35
C LYS A 50 7.65 5.63 -6.87
N LEU A 51 6.78 6.47 -6.32
CA LEU A 51 6.46 6.54 -4.90
C LEU A 51 4.94 6.56 -4.68
N LEU A 52 4.41 5.46 -4.16
CA LEU A 52 3.01 5.37 -3.75
C LEU A 52 2.93 5.62 -2.24
N ILE A 53 2.28 6.69 -1.82
CA ILE A 53 2.02 6.97 -0.41
C ILE A 53 0.58 6.58 -0.13
N THR A 54 0.37 5.83 0.93
CA THR A 54 -0.95 5.37 1.35
C THR A 54 -1.16 5.63 2.83
N SER A 55 -2.38 5.97 3.20
CA SER A 55 -2.83 6.07 4.58
C SER A 55 -4.26 5.58 4.70
N GLU A 56 -4.65 5.14 5.89
CA GLU A 56 -6.01 4.62 6.14
C GLU A 56 -6.33 3.42 5.24
N PHE A 57 -5.34 2.56 5.02
CA PHE A 57 -5.54 1.24 4.43
C PHE A 57 -5.29 0.19 5.51
N GLU A 58 -6.14 -0.84 5.54
CA GLU A 58 -6.02 -1.93 6.49
C GLU A 58 -5.18 -3.07 5.92
N LYS A 59 -5.28 -3.33 4.61
CA LYS A 59 -4.71 -4.54 3.99
C LYS A 59 -3.88 -4.26 2.76
N LEU A 60 -2.75 -4.96 2.68
CA LEU A 60 -1.91 -5.06 1.49
C LEU A 60 -1.99 -6.48 0.93
N ILE A 61 -2.26 -6.62 -0.36
CA ILE A 61 -2.08 -7.86 -1.11
C ILE A 61 -0.84 -7.71 -1.98
N ALA A 62 0.12 -8.62 -1.82
CA ALA A 62 1.34 -8.67 -2.61
C ALA A 62 1.70 -10.12 -2.94
N GLY A 63 1.67 -10.47 -4.23
CA GLY A 63 2.02 -11.81 -4.69
C GLY A 63 1.18 -12.94 -4.09
N GLY A 64 -0.12 -12.68 -3.87
CA GLY A 64 -1.03 -13.64 -3.22
C GLY A 64 -0.91 -13.72 -1.69
N THR A 65 0.02 -12.97 -1.08
CA THR A 65 0.10 -12.83 0.38
C THR A 65 -0.66 -11.59 0.83
N THR A 66 -1.48 -11.74 1.87
CA THR A 66 -2.18 -10.63 2.52
C THR A 66 -1.43 -10.23 3.79
N TYR A 67 -1.16 -8.93 3.93
CA TYR A 67 -0.55 -8.31 5.10
C TYR A 67 -1.52 -7.31 5.71
N ASP A 68 -1.54 -7.22 7.04
CA ASP A 68 -2.09 -6.04 7.70
C ASP A 68 -1.10 -4.88 7.54
N PHE A 69 -1.58 -3.69 7.22
CA PHE A 69 -0.73 -2.50 7.06
C PHE A 69 0.08 -2.16 8.33
N THR A 70 -0.45 -2.54 9.49
CA THR A 70 0.20 -2.40 10.80
C THR A 70 1.33 -3.41 11.01
N SER A 71 1.37 -4.51 10.25
CA SER A 71 2.43 -5.52 10.31
C SER A 71 3.65 -5.18 9.45
N LEU A 72 3.51 -4.20 8.54
CA LEU A 72 4.61 -3.77 7.68
C LEU A 72 5.70 -3.07 8.49
N THR A 73 6.94 -3.22 8.05
CA THR A 73 8.10 -2.62 8.72
C THR A 73 8.87 -1.68 7.79
N ALA A 74 9.45 -0.62 8.34
CA ALA A 74 10.26 0.32 7.57
C ALA A 74 11.52 -0.38 7.03
N GLY A 75 11.81 -0.17 5.75
CA GLY A 75 12.89 -0.85 5.04
C GLY A 75 12.56 -2.28 4.58
N GLN A 76 11.36 -2.79 4.87
CA GLN A 76 10.92 -4.08 4.35
C GLN A 76 10.95 -4.10 2.83
N THR A 77 11.54 -5.13 2.26
CA THR A 77 11.49 -5.39 0.82
C THR A 77 10.42 -6.43 0.53
N ILE A 78 9.48 -6.08 -0.35
CA ILE A 78 8.44 -6.98 -0.86
C ILE A 78 8.76 -7.29 -2.33
N ILE A 79 8.91 -8.57 -2.65
CA ILE A 79 9.19 -9.04 -4.01
C ILE A 79 7.98 -9.83 -4.50
N ILE A 80 7.40 -9.39 -5.61
CA ILE A 80 6.25 -10.00 -6.26
C ILE A 80 6.71 -10.47 -7.64
N VAL A 81 6.63 -11.78 -7.88
CA VAL A 81 6.98 -12.44 -9.15
C VAL A 81 5.77 -12.64 -10.05
#